data_AF-A0A6B2G0A0-F1
#
_entry.id   AF-A0A6B2G0A0-F1
#
_cell.length_a   1.000
_cell.length_b   1.000
_cell.length_c   1.000
_cell.angle_alpha   90.00
_cell.angle_beta   90.00
_cell.angle_gamma   90.00
#
_symmetry.space_group_name_H-M   'P 1'
#
loop_
_entity.id
_entity.type
_entity.pdbx_description
1 polymer ?
#
loop_
_entity_poly.entity_id
_entity_poly.type
_entity_poly.pdbx_seq_one_letter_code
_entity_poly.pdbx_strand_id
1 'polypeptide(L)'
;MKYLRNLDLGDCLIRDQGAFPIIEALRSIQTLEKLNMSFNELKIDVALAAIKMGASIKLFKSLNIDGNLFGEEGIEIIESELELLDKHFVISYEDDEGDLQDSTSIKSENEEDLSEMIAKMRI
;
A
#
# COMPACT_ATOMS: atom_id res chain seq x y z
N MET A 1 -16.29 -16.80 -1.53
CA MET A 1 -16.86 -16.15 -0.34
C MET A 1 -18.15 -15.43 -0.76
N LYS A 2 -19.34 -15.86 -0.32
CA LYS A 2 -20.63 -15.37 -0.88
C LYS A 2 -21.33 -14.26 -0.06
N TYR A 3 -20.75 -13.85 1.06
CA TYR A 3 -21.42 -12.95 2.02
C TYR A 3 -20.53 -11.82 2.54
N LEU A 4 -19.29 -11.71 2.06
CA LEU A 4 -18.41 -10.65 2.52
C LEU A 4 -18.92 -9.32 1.94
N ARG A 5 -19.25 -8.38 2.83
CA ARG A 5 -19.77 -7.05 2.49
C ARG A 5 -18.85 -5.93 2.95
N ASN A 6 -18.18 -6.11 4.07
CA ASN A 6 -17.23 -5.14 4.61
C ASN A 6 -15.95 -5.90 4.96
N LEU A 7 -14.81 -5.34 4.56
CA LEU A 7 -13.50 -5.81 4.96
C LEU A 7 -12.72 -4.63 5.52
N ASP A 8 -12.26 -4.78 6.76
CA ASP A 8 -11.43 -3.80 7.43
C ASP A 8 -10.03 -4.35 7.60
N LEU A 9 -9.08 -3.65 7.01
CA LEU A 9 -7.65 -3.93 7.05
C LEU A 9 -6.86 -2.68 7.46
N GLY A 10 -7.51 -1.68 8.07
CA GLY A 10 -6.82 -0.49 8.56
C GLY A 10 -5.76 -0.84 9.60
N ASP A 11 -4.63 -0.13 9.58
CA ASP A 11 -3.54 -0.27 10.57
C ASP A 11 -3.06 -1.73 10.75
N CYS A 12 -2.87 -2.43 9.62
CA CYS A 12 -2.47 -3.84 9.59
C CYS A 12 -1.04 -4.05 9.08
N LEU A 13 -0.31 -2.98 8.74
CA LEU A 13 1.04 -3.02 8.15
C LEU A 13 1.16 -4.00 6.97
N ILE A 14 0.13 -4.05 6.13
CA ILE A 14 0.05 -4.99 5.01
C ILE A 14 1.13 -4.68 3.96
N ARG A 15 1.42 -3.38 3.76
CA ARG A 15 2.36 -2.84 2.76
C ARG A 15 2.00 -3.29 1.34
N ASP A 16 2.74 -2.81 0.35
CA ASP A 16 2.45 -3.10 -1.06
C ASP A 16 2.41 -4.59 -1.38
N GLN A 17 3.38 -5.36 -0.86
CA GLN A 17 3.53 -6.79 -1.14
C GLN A 17 2.33 -7.62 -0.66
N GLY A 18 1.75 -7.27 0.49
CA GLY A 18 0.56 -7.95 1.01
C GLY A 18 -0.73 -7.46 0.36
N ALA A 19 -0.78 -6.19 -0.05
CA ALA A 19 -1.98 -5.54 -0.54
C ALA A 19 -2.40 -6.02 -1.93
N PHE A 20 -1.45 -6.18 -2.87
CA PHE A 20 -1.78 -6.60 -4.24
C PHE A 20 -2.53 -7.94 -4.32
N PRO A 21 -2.07 -9.03 -3.65
CA PRO A 21 -2.81 -10.30 -3.65
C PRO A 21 -4.21 -10.19 -3.04
N ILE A 22 -4.38 -9.37 -2.00
CA ILE A 22 -5.69 -9.12 -1.39
C ILE A 22 -6.61 -8.45 -2.39
N ILE A 23 -6.16 -7.35 -3.02
CA ILE A 23 -6.94 -6.60 -4.01
C ILE A 23 -7.38 -7.51 -5.17
N GLU A 24 -6.48 -8.36 -5.67
CA GLU A 24 -6.83 -9.33 -6.71
C GLU A 24 -7.90 -10.33 -6.26
N ALA A 25 -7.75 -10.91 -5.07
CA ALA A 25 -8.74 -11.83 -4.53
C ALA A 25 -10.13 -11.17 -4.40
N LEU A 26 -10.17 -9.89 -4.00
CA LEU A 26 -11.41 -9.12 -3.79
C LEU A 26 -12.18 -8.85 -5.09
N ARG A 27 -11.54 -8.78 -6.26
CA ARG A 27 -12.23 -8.59 -7.57
C ARG A 27 -13.33 -9.63 -7.81
N SER A 28 -13.16 -10.84 -7.29
CA SER A 28 -14.14 -11.93 -7.41
C SER A 28 -15.35 -11.80 -6.47
N ILE A 29 -15.29 -10.91 -5.47
CA ILE A 29 -16.30 -10.77 -4.41
C ILE A 29 -17.29 -9.67 -4.78
N GLN A 30 -18.24 -10.01 -5.64
CA GLN A 30 -19.24 -9.08 -6.17
C GLN A 30 -20.26 -8.58 -5.13
N THR A 31 -20.20 -9.06 -3.89
CA THR A 31 -21.00 -8.61 -2.74
C THR A 31 -20.30 -7.58 -1.86
N LEU A 32 -19.03 -7.28 -2.12
CA LEU A 32 -18.26 -6.33 -1.31
C LEU A 32 -18.82 -4.91 -1.49
N GLU A 33 -19.03 -4.23 -0.38
CA GLU A 33 -19.56 -2.86 -0.33
C GLU A 33 -18.54 -1.89 0.24
N LYS A 34 -17.72 -2.32 1.20
CA LYS A 34 -16.75 -1.46 1.87
C LYS A 34 -15.40 -2.14 2.02
N LEU A 35 -14.34 -1.41 1.73
CA LEU A 35 -12.97 -1.80 1.99
C LEU A 35 -12.26 -0.67 2.74
N ASN A 36 -11.65 -0.99 3.88
CA ASN A 36 -10.73 -0.10 4.57
C ASN A 36 -9.31 -0.67 4.46
N MET A 37 -8.38 0.14 3.95
CA MET A 37 -6.93 -0.14 3.85
C MET A 37 -6.11 1.06 4.35
N SER A 38 -6.67 1.87 5.26
CA SER A 38 -5.97 3.01 5.84
C SER A 38 -4.73 2.60 6.66
N PHE A 39 -3.74 3.48 6.81
CA PHE A 39 -2.57 3.25 7.67
C PHE A 39 -1.81 1.94 7.38
N ASN A 40 -1.51 1.66 6.11
CA ASN A 40 -0.83 0.42 5.70
C ASN A 40 0.51 0.62 4.99
N GLU A 41 1.06 1.85 5.00
CA GLU A 41 2.27 2.22 4.25
C GLU A 41 2.16 1.89 2.75
N LEU A 42 0.98 2.10 2.16
CA LEU A 42 0.72 1.78 0.75
C LEU A 42 1.22 2.88 -0.18
N LYS A 43 1.78 2.50 -1.32
CA LYS A 43 2.15 3.41 -2.39
C LYS A 43 1.04 3.58 -3.42
N ILE A 44 1.19 4.58 -4.28
CA ILE A 44 0.24 4.97 -5.33
C ILE A 44 -0.24 3.80 -6.20
N ASP A 45 0.64 2.88 -6.60
CA ASP A 45 0.28 1.74 -7.46
C ASP A 45 -0.79 0.84 -6.83
N VAL A 46 -0.74 0.68 -5.51
CA VAL A 46 -1.72 -0.10 -4.75
C VAL A 46 -3.05 0.63 -4.66
N ALA A 47 -3.03 1.94 -4.41
CA ALA A 47 -4.23 2.77 -4.38
C ALA A 47 -4.98 2.71 -5.70
N LEU A 48 -4.28 2.86 -6.83
CA LEU A 48 -4.87 2.76 -8.17
C LEU A 48 -5.44 1.37 -8.44
N ALA A 49 -4.77 0.31 -7.97
CA ALA A 49 -5.28 -1.06 -8.08
C ALA A 49 -6.58 -1.25 -7.28
N ALA A 50 -6.65 -0.71 -6.06
CA ALA A 50 -7.83 -0.75 -5.20
C ALA A 50 -9.00 0.05 -5.78
N ILE A 51 -8.75 1.23 -6.34
CA ILE A 51 -9.73 2.07 -7.03
C ILE A 51 -10.34 1.31 -8.23
N LYS A 52 -9.49 0.74 -9.10
CA LYS A 52 -9.94 -0.07 -10.25
C LYS A 52 -10.71 -1.31 -9.82
N MET A 53 -10.35 -1.92 -8.70
CA MET A 53 -11.09 -3.04 -8.13
C MET A 53 -12.48 -2.59 -7.66
N GLY A 54 -12.58 -1.51 -6.89
CA GLY A 54 -13.85 -0.96 -6.43
C GLY A 54 -14.79 -0.62 -7.59
N ALA A 55 -14.27 0.02 -8.65
CA ALA A 55 -15.03 0.35 -9.86
C ALA A 55 -15.57 -0.89 -10.62
N SER A 56 -14.91 -2.04 -10.47
CA SER A 56 -15.33 -3.30 -11.08
C SER A 56 -16.42 -4.05 -10.30
N ILE A 57 -16.65 -3.70 -9.03
CA ILE A 57 -17.63 -4.37 -8.16
C ILE A 57 -18.93 -3.57 -8.11
N LYS A 58 -20.03 -4.20 -8.55
CA LYS A 58 -21.33 -3.52 -8.70
C LYS A 58 -21.90 -2.92 -7.42
N LEU A 59 -21.65 -3.56 -6.27
CA LEU A 59 -22.21 -3.16 -4.97
C LEU A 59 -21.26 -2.32 -4.13
N PHE A 60 -20.09 -1.97 -4.66
CA PHE A 60 -19.07 -1.22 -3.93
C PHE A 60 -19.53 0.21 -3.65
N LYS A 61 -19.30 0.67 -2.42
CA LYS A 61 -19.82 1.94 -1.88
C LYS A 61 -18.74 2.82 -1.27
N SER A 62 -17.73 2.22 -0.65
CA SER A 62 -16.66 3.02 -0.04
C SER A 62 -15.30 2.32 -0.02
N LEU A 63 -14.27 3.10 -0.33
CA LEU A 63 -12.86 2.76 -0.15
C LEU A 63 -12.24 3.76 0.83
N ASN A 64 -11.63 3.27 1.91
CA ASN A 64 -10.78 4.11 2.76
C ASN A 64 -9.32 3.71 2.51
N ILE A 65 -8.50 4.66 2.07
CA ILE A 65 -7.05 4.54 1.89
C ILE A 65 -6.28 5.67 2.59
N ASP A 66 -6.88 6.30 3.61
CA ASP A 66 -6.25 7.37 4.41
C ASP A 66 -4.95 6.93 5.08
N GLY A 67 -4.04 7.87 5.33
CA GLY A 67 -2.83 7.61 6.12
C GLY A 67 -1.86 6.64 5.45
N ASN A 68 -1.72 6.74 4.13
CA ASN A 68 -0.77 5.94 3.35
C ASN A 68 0.30 6.85 2.73
N LEU A 69 1.23 6.26 1.97
CA LEU A 69 2.44 6.93 1.47
C LEU A 69 2.23 7.36 0.01
N PHE A 70 1.29 8.27 -0.21
CA PHE A 70 0.97 8.73 -1.56
C PHE A 70 1.78 9.97 -1.93
N GLY A 71 1.97 10.90 -0.99
CA GLY A 71 2.55 12.21 -1.28
C GLY A 71 1.59 13.08 -2.11
N GLU A 72 1.86 14.38 -2.17
CA GLU A 72 1.06 15.35 -2.94
C GLU A 72 0.86 14.91 -4.41
N GLU A 73 1.93 14.52 -5.11
CA GLU A 73 1.87 14.05 -6.50
C GLU A 73 1.00 12.78 -6.63
N GLY A 74 1.06 11.87 -5.65
CA GLY A 74 0.24 10.67 -5.64
C GLY A 74 -1.25 10.98 -5.47
N ILE A 75 -1.58 11.98 -4.65
CA ILE A 75 -2.96 12.45 -4.49
C ILE A 75 -3.49 13.03 -5.81
N GLU A 76 -2.72 13.86 -6.50
CA GLU A 76 -3.12 14.41 -7.82
C GLU A 76 -3.41 13.29 -8.85
N ILE A 77 -2.61 12.22 -8.83
CA ILE A 77 -2.81 11.05 -9.69
C ILE A 77 -4.10 10.30 -9.29
N ILE A 78 -4.37 10.13 -7.99
CA ILE A 78 -5.60 9.51 -7.48
C ILE A 78 -6.81 10.32 -7.95
N GLU A 79 -6.80 11.63 -7.77
CA GLU A 79 -7.87 12.52 -8.20
C GLU A 79 -8.12 12.42 -9.71
N SER A 80 -7.06 12.44 -10.51
CA SER A 80 -7.13 12.27 -11.97
C SER A 80 -7.76 10.92 -12.36
N GLU A 81 -7.38 9.83 -11.71
CA GLU A 81 -7.96 8.51 -11.97
C GLU A 81 -9.44 8.46 -11.57
N LEU A 82 -9.83 9.13 -10.49
CA LEU A 82 -11.23 9.23 -10.06
C LEU A 82 -12.07 10.06 -11.02
N GLU A 83 -11.54 11.13 -11.60
CA GLU A 83 -12.23 11.90 -12.64
C GLU A 83 -12.47 11.09 -13.91
N LEU A 84 -11.51 10.23 -14.29
CA LEU A 84 -11.64 9.31 -15.43
C LEU A 84 -12.68 8.21 -15.18
N LEU A 85 -12.80 7.78 -13.93
CA LEU A 85 -13.80 6.82 -13.51
C LEU A 85 -15.13 7.54 -13.32
N ASP A 86 -15.98 7.50 -14.35
CA ASP A 86 -17.37 7.98 -14.35
C ASP A 86 -18.27 7.15 -13.39
N LYS A 87 -17.85 6.91 -12.13
CA LYS A 87 -18.49 6.01 -11.18
C LYS A 87 -18.33 6.33 -9.68
N HIS A 88 -19.36 5.85 -8.99
CA HIS A 88 -19.89 6.23 -7.68
C HIS A 88 -19.42 5.34 -6.53
N PHE A 89 -18.31 5.65 -5.89
CA PHE A 89 -18.12 5.26 -4.50
C PHE A 89 -17.37 6.37 -3.76
N VAL A 90 -17.63 6.49 -2.47
CA VAL A 90 -16.93 7.48 -1.65
C VAL A 90 -15.53 6.94 -1.38
N ILE A 91 -14.51 7.73 -1.71
CA ILE A 91 -13.15 7.43 -1.33
C ILE A 91 -12.69 8.43 -0.27
N SER A 92 -11.92 7.94 0.69
CA SER A 92 -11.19 8.75 1.65
C SER A 92 -9.71 8.56 1.37
N TYR A 93 -9.00 9.67 1.19
CA TYR A 93 -7.55 9.75 1.17
C TYR A 93 -7.13 11.03 1.91
N GLU A 94 -6.33 10.89 2.95
CA GLU A 94 -5.53 11.95 3.55
C GLU A 94 -4.07 11.49 3.52
N ASP A 95 -3.17 12.38 3.09
CA ASP A 95 -1.74 12.11 3.12
C ASP A 95 -1.25 12.25 4.56
N ASP A 96 -0.63 11.19 5.07
CA ASP A 96 0.14 11.30 6.31
C ASP A 96 1.55 11.68 5.90
N GLU A 97 1.92 12.94 6.15
CA GLU A 97 3.27 13.53 6.02
C GLU A 97 4.31 12.85 6.95
N GLY A 98 4.09 11.58 7.29
CA GLY A 98 5.00 10.76 8.04
C GLY A 98 6.33 10.71 7.30
N ASP A 99 7.29 11.51 7.79
CA ASP A 99 8.69 11.42 7.42
C ASP A 99 9.08 9.94 7.44
N LEU A 100 9.21 9.34 6.26
CA LEU A 100 9.94 8.10 6.08
C LEU A 100 11.40 8.46 6.37
N GLN A 101 11.75 8.60 7.65
CA GLN A 101 13.10 8.42 8.10
C GLN A 101 13.45 7.00 7.74
N ASP A 102 14.07 6.90 6.57
CA ASP A 102 14.79 5.80 6.03
C ASP A 102 15.40 4.97 7.17
N SER A 103 14.70 3.90 7.56
CA SER A 103 15.20 2.94 8.51
C SER A 103 16.20 1.99 7.85
N THR A 104 16.91 2.43 6.81
CA THR A 104 18.23 1.89 6.43
C THR A 104 19.31 2.29 7.47
N SER A 105 18.99 2.18 8.75
CA SER A 105 20.02 1.92 9.77
C SER A 105 20.41 0.44 9.73
N ILE A 106 21.02 0.03 8.62
CA ILE A 106 22.05 -1.00 8.65
C ILE A 106 23.26 -0.40 7.95
N LYS A 107 23.96 0.48 8.69
CA LYS A 107 25.39 0.64 8.43
C LYS A 107 26.03 -0.71 8.76
N SER A 108 26.31 -1.52 7.74
CA SER A 108 27.28 -2.60 7.86
C SER A 108 28.67 -1.98 7.97
N GLU A 109 28.96 -1.34 9.11
CA GLU A 109 30.33 -1.09 9.54
C GLU A 109 30.84 -2.43 10.08
N ASN A 110 31.55 -3.19 9.24
CA ASN A 110 32.60 -4.14 9.61
C ASN A 110 33.11 -4.87 8.35
N GLU A 111 33.80 -4.13 7.47
CA GLU A 111 34.88 -4.72 6.67
C GLU A 111 36.21 -4.32 7.32
N GLU A 112 36.47 -4.84 8.52
CA GLU A 112 37.84 -4.94 9.03
C GLU A 112 38.59 -5.95 8.15
N ASP A 113 39.16 -5.41 7.07
CA ASP A 113 40.37 -5.81 6.38
C ASP A 113 40.79 -7.29 6.57
N LEU A 114 40.10 -8.19 5.86
CA LEU A 114 40.48 -9.61 5.73
C LEU A 114 41.95 -9.76 5.25
N SER A 115 42.45 -8.75 4.53
CA SER A 115 43.85 -8.58 4.15
C SER A 115 44.80 -8.56 5.35
N GLU A 116 44.45 -7.84 6.42
CA GLU A 116 45.31 -7.67 7.59
C GLU A 116 45.30 -8.91 8.50
N MET A 117 44.16 -9.62 8.59
CA MET A 117 44.10 -10.93 9.27
C MET A 117 44.93 -12.00 8.55
N ILE A 118 44.87 -12.05 7.20
CA ILE A 118 45.69 -12.99 6.42
C ILE A 118 47.18 -12.65 6.54
N ALA A 119 47.54 -11.36 6.60
CA ALA A 119 48.92 -10.94 6.81
C ALA A 119 49.48 -11.35 8.18
N LYS A 120 48.66 -11.35 9.24
CA LYS A 120 49.06 -11.76 10.60
C LYS A 120 49.13 -13.28 10.81
N MET A 121 48.54 -14.09 9.92
CA MET A 121 48.54 -15.56 10.00
C MET A 121 49.70 -16.25 9.27
N ARG A 122 50.52 -15.52 8.49
CA ARG A 122 51.76 -16.07 7.94
C ARG A 122 52.89 -15.99 8.96
N ILE A 123 53.03 -17.05 9.76
CA ILE A 123 54.29 -17.44 10.43
C ILE A 123 54.98 -18.47 9.55
#